data_AF-A0A821Y617-F1
#
_entry.id   AF-A0A821Y617-F1
#
_cell.length_a   1.000
_cell.length_b   1.000
_cell.length_c   1.000
_cell.angle_alpha   90.00
_cell.angle_beta   90.00
_cell.angle_gamma   90.00
#
_symmetry.space_group_name_H-M   'P 1'
#
loop_
_entity.id
_entity.type
_entity.pdbx_description
1 polymer ?
#
loop_
_entity_poly.entity_id
_entity_poly.type
_entity_poly.pdbx_seq_one_letter_code
_entity_poly.pdbx_strand_id
1 'polypeptide(L)'
;SKNANVNLADKDGDTCLHEALRHHTLSQLKQLQDVGDSGRLINIFTNTNGYDKRPSVAIACTLVMHGADLSAKNKKNQKPFDLCPDPHLCRILTEKHIEYNRENNNDQQLSQNNSLTECLVCSDNERDTLFQPCSHVVTCHLCASRVKKCLLCKENIQTRIKIEQCKLCSQRKASVMYKPCGHLIACEECAGLTEKCFVCRVAIDSIVSFNELCCGNNDSVSIKSETPTTPTPTPSNDVSDAIALARLQQQLQEIREQVHCPICMDRLKNMVFLCGHGVCQNCGDRVQECPICRKPIEKSIILYT
;
A
#
# COMPACT_ATOMS: atom_id res chain seq x y z
N SER A 1 5.62 -31.95 16.92
CA SER A 1 6.82 -31.72 16.09
C SER A 1 6.61 -30.53 15.13
N LYS A 2 6.37 -29.32 15.65
CA LYS A 2 5.83 -28.17 14.89
C LYS A 2 6.85 -27.09 14.46
N ASN A 3 8.12 -27.43 14.20
CA ASN A 3 9.10 -26.40 13.82
C ASN A 3 10.21 -26.90 12.88
N ALA A 4 9.87 -27.77 11.92
CA ALA A 4 10.84 -28.21 10.91
C ALA A 4 11.00 -27.10 9.85
N ASN A 5 12.22 -26.58 9.71
CA ASN A 5 12.54 -25.59 8.68
C ASN A 5 12.58 -26.26 7.30
N VAL A 6 11.61 -25.96 6.44
CA VAL A 6 11.47 -26.54 5.08
C VAL A 6 12.57 -26.11 4.11
N ASN A 7 13.31 -25.06 4.44
CA ASN A 7 14.39 -24.49 3.62
C ASN A 7 15.79 -24.90 4.10
N LEU A 8 15.88 -25.88 5.00
CA LEU A 8 17.18 -26.42 5.40
C LEU A 8 17.85 -27.09 4.20
N ALA A 9 19.08 -26.68 3.91
CA ALA A 9 19.89 -27.26 2.84
C ALA A 9 20.73 -28.42 3.36
N ASP A 10 20.91 -29.44 2.52
CA ASP A 10 21.77 -30.59 2.81
C ASP A 10 23.26 -30.32 2.54
N LYS A 11 24.08 -31.37 2.53
CA LYS A 11 25.53 -31.28 2.27
C LYS A 11 25.85 -30.80 0.84
N ASP A 12 24.93 -30.94 -0.10
CA ASP A 12 25.06 -30.53 -1.50
C ASP A 12 24.39 -29.16 -1.76
N GLY A 13 23.76 -28.59 -0.74
CA GLY A 13 23.02 -27.33 -0.82
C GLY A 13 21.59 -27.51 -1.35
N ASP A 14 21.13 -28.74 -1.50
CA ASP A 14 19.78 -29.05 -1.95
C ASP A 14 18.80 -28.89 -0.77
N THR A 15 17.73 -28.13 -0.99
CA THR A 15 16.60 -28.05 -0.05
C THR A 15 15.67 -29.25 -0.23
N CYS A 16 14.75 -29.47 0.72
CA CYS A 16 13.74 -30.53 0.59
C CYS A 16 12.95 -30.46 -0.74
N LEU A 17 12.78 -29.26 -1.30
CA LEU A 17 12.11 -29.07 -2.58
C LEU A 17 12.96 -29.50 -3.79
N HIS A 18 14.29 -29.31 -3.73
CA HIS A 18 15.19 -29.80 -4.76
C HIS A 18 15.10 -31.32 -4.87
N GLU A 19 15.10 -32.02 -3.73
CA GLU A 19 15.06 -33.48 -3.70
C GLU A 19 13.70 -34.02 -4.16
N ALA A 20 12.59 -33.38 -3.77
CA ALA A 20 11.25 -33.75 -4.22
C ALA A 20 11.11 -33.68 -5.75
N LEU A 21 11.63 -32.61 -6.36
CA LEU A 21 11.60 -32.38 -7.81
C LEU A 21 12.58 -33.28 -8.57
N ARG A 22 13.78 -33.51 -8.02
CA ARG A 22 14.74 -34.48 -8.55
C ARG A 22 14.15 -35.89 -8.59
N HIS A 23 13.54 -36.33 -7.49
CA HIS A 23 12.90 -37.63 -7.40
C HIS A 23 11.70 -37.75 -8.36
N HIS A 24 10.93 -36.67 -8.54
CA HIS A 24 9.85 -36.63 -9.53
C HIS A 24 10.37 -36.89 -10.95
N THR A 25 11.39 -36.14 -11.38
CA THR A 25 11.98 -36.28 -12.72
C THR A 25 12.61 -37.67 -12.91
N LEU A 26 13.34 -38.18 -11.92
CA LEU A 26 13.95 -39.52 -11.98
C LEU A 26 12.90 -40.63 -12.03
N SER A 27 11.78 -40.49 -11.30
CA SER A 27 10.68 -41.45 -11.35
C SER A 27 9.98 -41.45 -12.70
N GLN A 28 9.84 -40.29 -13.36
CA GLN A 28 9.31 -40.19 -14.72
C GLN A 28 10.24 -40.90 -15.72
N LEU A 29 11.55 -40.70 -15.60
CA LEU A 29 12.55 -41.33 -16.47
C LEU A 29 12.62 -42.85 -16.30
N LYS A 30 12.50 -43.37 -15.08
CA LYS A 30 12.46 -44.83 -14.84
C LYS A 30 11.21 -45.48 -15.42
N GLN A 31 10.04 -44.84 -15.31
CA GLN A 31 8.82 -45.33 -15.94
C GLN A 31 8.95 -45.40 -17.47
N LEU A 32 9.73 -44.52 -18.08
CA LEU A 32 9.98 -44.52 -19.53
C LEU A 32 10.92 -45.65 -19.99
N GLN A 33 11.83 -46.14 -19.13
CA GLN A 33 12.74 -47.23 -19.48
C GLN A 33 12.08 -48.62 -19.38
N ASP A 34 11.01 -48.75 -18.60
CA ASP A 34 10.32 -50.03 -18.36
C ASP A 34 9.25 -50.35 -19.43
N VAL A 35 8.84 -49.34 -20.21
CA VAL A 35 7.98 -49.52 -21.39
C VAL A 35 8.87 -49.53 -22.63
N GLY A 36 9.18 -50.74 -23.09
CA GLY A 36 9.98 -50.97 -24.29
C GLY A 36 9.43 -50.22 -25.52
N ASP A 37 10.35 -49.48 -26.12
CA ASP A 37 10.45 -49.09 -27.53
C ASP A 37 9.34 -48.25 -28.20
N SER A 38 9.82 -47.15 -28.79
CA SER A 38 9.31 -46.46 -29.98
C SER A 38 7.91 -45.80 -29.94
N GLY A 39 7.94 -44.45 -29.85
CA GLY A 39 7.01 -43.62 -30.64
C GLY A 39 6.03 -42.68 -29.93
N ARG A 40 6.19 -42.36 -28.63
CA ARG A 40 5.23 -41.49 -27.90
C ARG A 40 5.82 -40.38 -27.02
N LEU A 41 6.98 -39.82 -27.37
CA LEU A 41 7.59 -38.73 -26.59
C LEU A 41 6.75 -37.44 -26.51
N ILE A 42 5.78 -37.24 -27.42
CA ILE A 42 4.97 -36.00 -27.50
C ILE A 42 3.62 -36.11 -26.76
N ASN A 43 3.11 -37.31 -26.48
CA ASN A 43 1.75 -37.50 -25.94
C ASN A 43 1.65 -37.74 -24.42
N ILE A 44 2.77 -37.78 -23.69
CA ILE A 44 2.75 -38.02 -22.23
C ILE A 44 2.80 -36.72 -21.43
N PHE A 45 3.48 -35.67 -21.92
CA PHE A 45 3.43 -34.34 -21.30
C PHE A 45 2.05 -33.67 -21.40
N THR A 46 1.19 -34.14 -22.30
CA THR A 46 -0.18 -33.62 -22.52
C THR A 46 -1.27 -34.47 -21.87
N ASN A 47 -0.95 -35.63 -21.26
CA ASN A 47 -1.97 -36.49 -20.67
C ASN A 47 -2.19 -36.12 -19.19
N THR A 48 -3.09 -35.16 -18.98
CA THR A 48 -3.37 -34.41 -17.73
C THR A 48 -4.13 -35.18 -16.65
N ASN A 49 -4.37 -36.48 -16.77
CA ASN A 49 -5.39 -37.15 -15.96
C ASN A 49 -4.87 -37.93 -14.72
N GLY A 50 -3.73 -37.55 -14.13
CA GLY A 50 -3.16 -38.35 -13.02
C GLY A 50 -2.29 -37.63 -11.99
N TYR A 51 -2.28 -36.29 -11.92
CA TYR A 51 -1.42 -35.55 -10.97
C TYR A 51 -1.75 -35.84 -9.49
N ASP A 52 -3.01 -36.17 -9.17
CA ASP A 52 -3.48 -36.46 -7.81
C ASP A 52 -2.95 -37.77 -7.19
N LYS A 53 -2.26 -38.62 -7.96
CA LYS A 53 -1.81 -39.95 -7.49
C LYS A 53 -0.29 -40.07 -7.33
N ARG A 54 0.49 -39.03 -7.63
CA ARG A 54 1.96 -39.09 -7.54
C ARG A 54 2.45 -38.51 -6.21
N PRO A 55 3.11 -39.31 -5.34
CA PRO A 55 3.54 -38.85 -4.03
C PRO A 55 4.55 -37.70 -4.11
N SER A 56 5.39 -37.66 -5.15
CA SER A 56 6.37 -36.59 -5.35
C SER A 56 5.73 -35.22 -5.64
N VAL A 57 4.61 -35.18 -6.36
CA VAL A 57 3.85 -33.95 -6.63
C VAL A 57 3.17 -33.45 -5.36
N ALA A 58 2.53 -34.34 -4.62
CA ALA A 58 1.89 -34.02 -3.35
C ALA A 58 2.89 -33.47 -2.32
N ILE A 59 4.09 -34.08 -2.24
CA ILE A 59 5.17 -33.62 -1.36
C ILE A 59 5.66 -32.22 -1.80
N ALA A 60 5.91 -32.00 -3.10
CA ALA A 60 6.35 -30.70 -3.60
C ALA A 60 5.31 -29.58 -3.34
N CYS A 61 4.03 -29.84 -3.60
CA CYS A 61 2.95 -28.90 -3.29
C CYS A 61 2.87 -28.60 -1.78
N THR A 62 2.98 -29.62 -0.94
CA THR A 62 2.96 -29.45 0.52
C THR A 62 4.13 -28.61 1.01
N LEU A 63 5.34 -28.82 0.47
CA LEU A 63 6.52 -28.03 0.82
C LEU A 63 6.32 -26.56 0.45
N VAL A 64 5.80 -26.27 -0.73
CA VAL A 64 5.50 -24.89 -1.17
C VAL A 64 4.44 -24.23 -0.28
N MET A 65 3.38 -24.96 0.09
CA MET A 65 2.36 -24.48 1.02
C MET A 65 2.89 -24.20 2.44
N HIS A 66 4.06 -24.70 2.79
CA HIS A 66 4.74 -24.43 4.07
C HIS A 66 5.92 -23.46 3.91
N GLY A 67 6.02 -22.74 2.78
CA GLY A 67 7.02 -21.70 2.57
C GLY A 67 8.36 -22.19 2.03
N ALA A 68 8.38 -23.28 1.28
CA ALA A 68 9.58 -23.68 0.54
C ALA A 68 9.96 -22.62 -0.49
N ASP A 69 11.24 -22.23 -0.49
CA ASP A 69 11.80 -21.23 -1.40
C ASP A 69 12.03 -21.83 -2.79
N LEU A 70 11.33 -21.27 -3.78
CA LEU A 70 11.46 -21.62 -5.19
C LEU A 70 12.74 -21.03 -5.83
N SER A 71 13.35 -20.05 -5.18
CA SER A 71 14.52 -19.32 -5.68
C SER A 71 15.84 -19.79 -5.09
N ALA A 72 15.80 -20.65 -4.06
CA ALA A 72 16.95 -21.23 -3.40
C ALA A 72 17.89 -21.89 -4.41
N LYS A 73 19.20 -21.67 -4.27
CA LYS A 73 20.23 -22.24 -5.15
C LYS A 73 21.07 -23.23 -4.38
N ASN A 74 21.31 -24.40 -4.97
CA ASN A 74 22.27 -25.36 -4.43
C ASN A 74 23.73 -24.97 -4.72
N LYS A 75 24.69 -25.77 -4.26
CA LYS A 75 26.13 -25.51 -4.49
C LYS A 75 26.53 -25.52 -5.97
N LYS A 76 25.68 -26.07 -6.85
CA LYS A 76 25.82 -26.06 -8.30
C LYS A 76 25.08 -24.89 -8.96
N ASN A 77 24.60 -23.91 -8.19
CA ASN A 77 23.80 -22.77 -8.62
C ASN A 77 22.48 -23.14 -9.32
N GLN A 78 21.97 -24.36 -9.11
CA GLN A 78 20.71 -24.83 -9.68
C GLN A 78 19.56 -24.50 -8.72
N LYS A 79 18.44 -24.05 -9.28
CA LYS A 79 17.17 -23.87 -8.59
C LYS A 79 16.36 -25.17 -8.60
N PRO A 80 15.32 -25.30 -7.74
CA PRO A 80 14.44 -26.46 -7.76
C PRO A 80 13.80 -26.70 -9.14
N PHE A 81 13.39 -25.63 -9.84
CA PHE A 81 12.81 -25.73 -11.18
C PHE A 81 13.81 -26.14 -12.26
N ASP A 82 15.11 -25.93 -12.07
CA ASP A 82 16.13 -26.40 -13.01
C ASP A 82 16.27 -27.94 -12.97
N LEU A 83 15.77 -28.59 -11.91
CA LEU A 83 15.75 -30.05 -11.74
C LEU A 83 14.45 -30.70 -12.26
N CYS A 84 13.43 -29.90 -12.57
CA CYS A 84 12.13 -30.37 -13.04
C CYS A 84 11.79 -29.76 -14.41
N PRO A 85 11.95 -30.50 -15.52
CA PRO A 85 11.62 -30.00 -16.85
C PRO A 85 10.11 -30.01 -17.17
N ASP A 86 9.24 -30.39 -16.23
CA ASP A 86 7.78 -30.40 -16.40
C ASP A 86 7.19 -28.98 -16.23
N PRO A 87 6.75 -28.31 -17.33
CA PRO A 87 6.23 -26.95 -17.26
C PRO A 87 4.91 -26.84 -16.49
N HIS A 88 4.12 -27.92 -16.45
CA HIS A 88 2.82 -27.92 -15.77
C HIS A 88 2.98 -27.96 -14.26
N LEU A 89 3.88 -28.82 -13.77
CA LEU A 89 4.22 -28.87 -12.35
C LEU A 89 4.84 -27.56 -11.87
N CYS A 90 5.74 -26.96 -12.66
CA CYS A 90 6.33 -25.66 -12.35
C CYS A 90 5.26 -24.56 -12.24
N ARG A 91 4.25 -24.55 -13.11
CA ARG A 91 3.12 -23.61 -13.05
C ARG A 91 2.30 -23.78 -11.77
N ILE A 92 1.92 -25.03 -11.42
CA ILE A 92 1.14 -25.32 -10.21
C ILE A 92 1.89 -24.87 -8.94
N LEU A 93 3.19 -25.20 -8.85
CA LEU A 93 4.01 -24.81 -7.69
C LEU A 93 4.17 -23.29 -7.60
N THR A 94 4.30 -22.60 -8.73
CA THR A 94 4.35 -21.13 -8.76
C THR A 94 3.04 -20.50 -8.31
N GLU A 95 1.90 -21.01 -8.78
CA GLU A 95 0.57 -20.56 -8.35
C GLU A 95 0.38 -20.74 -6.84
N LYS A 96 0.73 -21.92 -6.31
CA LYS A 96 0.65 -22.21 -4.87
C LYS A 96 1.59 -21.35 -4.02
N HIS A 97 2.77 -21.02 -4.53
CA HIS A 97 3.71 -20.14 -3.85
C HIS A 97 3.19 -18.69 -3.80
N ILE A 98 2.54 -18.22 -4.87
CA ILE A 98 1.89 -16.91 -4.90
C ILE A 98 0.73 -16.85 -3.89
N GLU A 99 -0.09 -17.90 -3.80
CA GLU A 99 -1.14 -18.02 -2.79
C GLU A 99 -0.57 -17.95 -1.37
N TYR A 100 0.45 -18.76 -1.06
CA TYR A 100 1.13 -18.73 0.24
C TYR A 100 1.70 -17.34 0.58
N ASN A 101 2.32 -16.66 -0.39
CA ASN A 101 2.87 -15.32 -0.18
C ASN A 101 1.78 -14.26 -0.02
N ARG A 102 0.60 -14.40 -0.64
CA ARG A 102 -0.54 -13.48 -0.43
C ARG A 102 -1.09 -13.61 0.99
N GLU A 103 -1.22 -14.84 1.48
CA GLU A 103 -1.69 -15.12 2.84
C GLU A 103 -0.67 -14.64 3.89
N ASN A 104 0.63 -14.94 3.71
CA ASN A 104 1.68 -14.51 4.65
C ASN A 104 2.00 -13.02 4.59
N ASN A 105 1.95 -12.35 3.43
CA ASN A 105 2.19 -10.90 3.36
C ASN A 105 1.08 -10.11 4.05
N ASN A 106 -0.17 -10.59 4.00
CA ASN A 106 -1.24 -9.98 4.78
C ASN A 106 -0.97 -10.12 6.29
N ASP A 107 -0.58 -11.30 6.77
CA ASP A 107 -0.28 -11.52 8.20
C ASP A 107 1.00 -10.83 8.69
N GLN A 108 2.05 -10.71 7.86
CA GLN A 108 3.29 -10.01 8.23
C GLN A 108 3.16 -8.48 8.18
N GLN A 109 2.36 -7.91 7.26
CA GLN A 109 2.10 -6.47 7.25
C GLN A 109 1.14 -6.04 8.36
N LEU A 110 0.15 -6.86 8.71
CA LEU A 110 -0.77 -6.60 9.84
C LEU A 110 -0.04 -6.68 11.20
N SER A 111 0.88 -7.63 11.38
CA SER A 111 1.62 -7.80 12.64
C SER A 111 2.71 -6.74 12.87
N GLN A 112 3.39 -6.26 11.82
CA GLN A 112 4.35 -5.15 11.95
C GLN A 112 3.65 -3.79 12.14
N ASN A 113 2.52 -3.55 11.47
CA ASN A 113 1.76 -2.31 11.65
C ASN A 113 1.07 -2.23 13.03
N ASN A 114 0.57 -3.34 13.58
CA ASN A 114 -0.01 -3.34 14.93
C ASN A 114 1.02 -3.03 16.03
N SER A 115 2.25 -3.54 15.92
CA SER A 115 3.30 -3.27 16.91
C SER A 115 3.68 -1.78 17.00
N LEU A 116 3.53 -1.04 15.90
CA LEU A 116 3.81 0.40 15.83
C LEU A 116 2.68 1.26 16.41
N THR A 117 1.43 0.76 16.42
CA THR A 117 0.26 1.49 16.91
C THR A 117 -0.12 1.16 18.35
N GLU A 118 0.38 0.05 18.90
CA GLU A 118 0.13 -0.39 20.28
C GLU A 118 0.92 0.41 21.33
N CYS A 119 0.31 0.65 22.50
CA CYS A 119 0.92 1.36 23.61
C CYS A 119 2.15 0.61 24.15
N LEU A 120 3.30 1.29 24.24
CA LEU A 120 4.57 0.73 24.73
C LEU A 120 4.57 0.34 26.23
N VAL A 121 3.46 0.54 26.94
CA VAL A 121 3.36 0.27 28.39
C VAL A 121 2.45 -0.92 28.67
N CYS A 122 1.26 -0.96 28.06
CA CYS A 122 0.30 -2.03 28.30
C CYS A 122 0.14 -3.01 27.13
N SER A 123 0.55 -2.66 25.90
CA SER A 123 0.25 -3.42 24.67
C SER A 123 -1.24 -3.70 24.40
N ASP A 124 -2.14 -3.36 25.32
CA ASP A 124 -3.59 -3.63 25.22
C ASP A 124 -4.37 -2.54 24.49
N ASN A 125 -3.83 -1.32 24.40
CA ASN A 125 -4.51 -0.16 23.83
C ASN A 125 -3.64 0.54 22.79
N GLU A 126 -4.26 1.22 21.84
CA GLU A 126 -3.56 2.04 20.85
C GLU A 126 -2.91 3.28 21.46
N ARG A 127 -1.82 3.75 20.85
CA ARG A 127 -1.19 5.02 21.18
C ARG A 127 -2.12 6.15 20.75
N ASP A 128 -2.50 7.00 21.68
CA ASP A 128 -3.42 8.12 21.44
C ASP A 128 -3.05 9.35 22.27
N THR A 129 -1.83 9.41 22.80
CA THR A 129 -1.37 10.53 23.62
C THR A 129 -0.08 11.14 23.10
N LEU A 130 -0.15 12.42 22.78
CA LEU A 130 0.97 13.26 22.37
C LEU A 130 1.64 13.88 23.60
N PHE A 131 2.96 13.71 23.72
CA PHE A 131 3.77 14.30 24.77
C PHE A 131 4.42 15.61 24.31
N GLN A 132 4.41 16.62 25.17
CA GLN A 132 5.10 17.90 24.94
C GLN A 132 6.23 18.10 25.95
N PRO A 133 7.38 18.70 25.55
CA PRO A 133 7.62 19.35 24.25
C PRO A 133 8.06 18.41 23.11
N CYS A 134 8.35 17.14 23.39
CA CYS A 134 8.99 16.24 22.43
C CYS A 134 8.14 15.80 21.23
N SER A 135 6.83 16.07 21.22
CA SER A 135 5.85 15.66 20.21
C SER A 135 5.75 14.16 19.93
N HIS A 136 6.27 13.29 20.81
CA HIS A 136 6.20 11.85 20.60
C HIS A 136 4.85 11.26 21.02
N VAL A 137 4.40 10.24 20.27
CA VAL A 137 3.20 9.46 20.56
C VAL A 137 3.62 8.03 20.87
N VAL A 138 3.57 7.65 22.15
CA VAL A 138 4.19 6.40 22.66
C VAL A 138 3.27 5.56 23.53
N THR A 139 2.24 6.17 24.12
CA THR A 139 1.33 5.48 25.04
C THR A 139 -0.12 5.81 24.76
N CYS A 140 -1.01 4.95 25.25
CA CYS A 140 -2.42 5.27 25.42
C CYS A 140 -2.64 6.28 26.56
N HIS A 141 -3.80 6.93 26.57
CA HIS A 141 -4.18 7.96 27.54
C HIS A 141 -4.25 7.42 28.98
N LEU A 142 -4.57 6.14 29.15
CA LEU A 142 -4.58 5.48 30.45
C LEU A 142 -3.17 5.36 31.02
N CYS A 143 -2.20 4.94 30.19
CA CYS A 143 -0.81 4.73 30.60
C CYS A 143 -0.01 6.04 30.69
N ALA A 144 -0.38 7.06 29.91
CA ALA A 144 0.31 8.36 29.87
C ALA A 144 0.45 9.03 31.26
N SER A 145 -0.51 8.80 32.15
CA SER A 145 -0.51 9.32 33.53
C SER A 145 0.66 8.80 34.38
N ARG A 146 1.15 7.58 34.10
CA ARG A 146 2.22 6.90 34.86
C ARG A 146 3.61 7.24 34.33
N VAL A 147 3.70 7.82 33.13
CA VAL A 147 4.96 8.10 32.44
C VAL A 147 5.38 9.54 32.71
N LYS A 148 6.54 9.76 33.34
CA LYS A 148 7.09 11.10 33.65
C LYS A 148 8.09 11.61 32.61
N LYS A 149 8.75 10.71 31.89
CA LYS A 149 9.72 10.98 30.81
C LYS A 149 9.35 10.19 29.57
N CYS A 150 9.51 10.78 28.38
CA CYS A 150 9.20 10.12 27.12
C CYS A 150 10.02 8.83 26.96
N LEU A 151 9.38 7.76 26.49
CA LEU A 151 10.03 6.46 26.32
C LEU A 151 10.98 6.41 25.11
N LEU A 152 10.85 7.35 24.17
CA LEU A 152 11.71 7.47 22.99
C LEU A 152 12.89 8.42 23.25
N CYS A 153 12.61 9.69 23.52
CA CYS A 153 13.66 10.72 23.65
C CYS A 153 14.15 10.98 25.08
N LYS A 154 13.57 10.30 26.10
CA LYS A 154 13.88 10.50 27.53
C LYS A 154 13.62 11.91 28.08
N GLU A 155 13.03 12.79 27.27
CA GLU A 155 12.69 14.15 27.67
C GLU A 155 11.56 14.18 28.71
N ASN A 156 11.60 15.15 29.62
CA ASN A 156 10.59 15.33 30.66
C ASN A 156 9.26 15.79 30.04
N ILE A 157 8.17 15.08 30.37
CA ILE A 157 6.85 15.35 29.80
C ILE A 157 6.15 16.46 30.61
N GLN A 158 5.96 17.61 29.98
CA GLN A 158 5.27 18.76 30.56
C GLN A 158 3.75 18.63 30.38
N THR A 159 3.30 18.44 29.15
CA THR A 159 1.87 18.36 28.79
C THR A 159 1.58 17.06 28.06
N ARG A 160 0.39 16.50 28.32
CA ARG A 160 -0.15 15.30 27.65
C ARG A 160 -1.43 15.69 26.95
N ILE A 161 -1.48 15.48 25.64
CA ILE A 161 -2.63 15.84 24.81
C ILE A 161 -3.19 14.55 24.23
N LYS A 162 -4.47 14.27 24.50
CA LYS A 162 -5.16 13.14 23.87
C LYS A 162 -5.45 13.47 22.40
N ILE A 163 -5.18 12.52 21.54
CA ILE A 163 -5.43 12.58 20.10
C ILE A 163 -6.91 12.28 19.86
N GLU A 164 -7.61 13.25 19.31
CA GLU A 164 -9.03 13.16 19.01
C GLU A 164 -9.28 12.82 17.52
N GLN A 165 -10.55 12.71 17.15
CA GLN A 165 -10.93 12.55 15.74
C GLN A 165 -10.54 13.77 14.89
N CYS A 166 -10.26 13.51 13.62
CA CYS A 166 -9.96 14.51 12.60
C CYS A 166 -11.06 15.57 12.58
N LYS A 167 -10.67 16.84 12.75
CA LYS A 167 -11.62 17.96 12.81
C LYS A 167 -12.21 18.33 11.44
N LEU A 168 -11.69 17.75 10.35
CA LEU A 168 -12.15 18.03 8.99
C LEU A 168 -13.22 17.04 8.53
N CYS A 169 -12.97 15.74 8.67
CA CYS A 169 -13.93 14.71 8.24
C CYS A 169 -14.74 14.12 9.40
N SER A 170 -14.29 14.25 10.66
CA SER A 170 -14.87 13.58 11.84
C SER A 170 -15.02 12.05 11.73
N GLN A 171 -14.43 11.43 10.71
CA GLN A 171 -14.57 9.99 10.42
C GLN A 171 -13.36 9.16 10.85
N ARG A 172 -12.16 9.73 10.82
CA ARG A 172 -10.90 9.06 11.18
C ARG A 172 -10.19 9.79 12.31
N LYS A 173 -9.31 9.09 13.04
CA LYS A 173 -8.45 9.72 14.06
C LYS A 173 -7.50 10.73 13.42
N ALA A 174 -7.20 11.82 14.13
CA ALA A 174 -6.17 12.75 13.68
C ALA A 174 -4.80 12.04 13.74
N SER A 175 -4.11 12.00 12.61
CA SER A 175 -2.82 11.31 12.47
C SER A 175 -1.72 12.23 11.95
N VAL A 176 -1.99 13.52 11.81
CA VAL A 176 -1.09 14.45 11.14
C VAL A 176 -0.91 15.74 11.93
N MET A 177 0.35 16.16 12.11
CA MET A 177 0.75 17.36 12.83
C MET A 177 1.20 18.44 11.85
N TYR A 178 0.64 19.64 11.97
CA TYR A 178 1.05 20.80 11.17
C TYR A 178 2.17 21.58 11.82
N LYS A 179 3.22 21.91 11.08
CA LYS A 179 4.30 22.81 11.49
C LYS A 179 4.14 24.18 10.81
N PRO A 180 4.51 25.29 11.48
CA PRO A 180 5.18 25.36 12.78
C PRO A 180 4.24 25.24 14.00
N CYS A 181 2.93 25.24 13.81
CA CYS A 181 1.98 25.38 14.93
C CYS A 181 1.88 24.19 15.90
N GLY A 182 2.33 22.99 15.50
CA GLY A 182 2.33 21.78 16.33
C GLY A 182 0.97 21.12 16.54
N HIS A 183 -0.09 21.56 15.85
CA HIS A 183 -1.43 21.01 16.03
C HIS A 183 -1.63 19.69 15.27
N LEU A 184 -2.06 18.65 15.99
CA LEU A 184 -2.41 17.33 15.45
C LEU A 184 -3.95 17.20 15.30
N ILE A 185 -4.50 17.67 14.17
CA ILE A 185 -5.96 17.88 14.00
C ILE A 185 -6.58 17.23 12.77
N ALA A 186 -5.76 16.73 11.84
CA ALA A 186 -6.21 16.17 10.58
C ALA A 186 -5.77 14.70 10.45
N CYS A 187 -6.53 13.91 9.69
CA CYS A 187 -6.07 12.61 9.18
C CYS A 187 -5.25 12.80 7.90
N GLU A 188 -4.54 11.75 7.48
CA GLU A 188 -3.66 11.77 6.30
C GLU A 188 -4.33 12.29 5.02
N GLU A 189 -5.54 11.85 4.69
CA GLU A 189 -6.16 12.32 3.44
C GLU A 189 -6.68 13.76 3.56
N CYS A 190 -7.09 14.21 4.75
CA CYS A 190 -7.59 15.58 4.92
C CYS A 190 -6.44 16.59 5.06
N ALA A 191 -5.25 16.14 5.43
CA ALA A 191 -4.11 17.03 5.66
C ALA A 191 -3.70 17.81 4.41
N GLY A 192 -3.79 17.19 3.22
CA GLY A 192 -3.41 17.80 1.94
C GLY A 192 -4.45 18.76 1.35
N LEU A 193 -5.65 18.85 1.92
CA LEU A 193 -6.72 19.71 1.39
C LEU A 193 -6.62 21.16 1.88
N THR A 194 -5.63 21.47 2.72
CA THR A 194 -5.68 22.65 3.58
C THR A 194 -4.32 23.30 3.71
N GLU A 195 -4.22 24.60 3.43
CA GLU A 195 -2.96 25.35 3.46
C GLU A 195 -2.72 26.08 4.80
N LYS A 196 -3.73 26.14 5.67
CA LYS A 196 -3.68 26.80 6.98
C LYS A 196 -4.31 25.92 8.05
N CYS A 197 -3.75 25.95 9.26
CA CYS A 197 -4.29 25.22 10.40
C CYS A 197 -5.69 25.75 10.79
N PHE A 198 -6.68 24.87 10.98
CA PHE A 198 -8.05 25.28 11.31
C PHE A 198 -8.20 25.87 12.71
N VAL A 199 -7.30 25.51 13.62
CA VAL A 199 -7.35 25.96 15.02
C VAL A 199 -6.68 27.32 15.17
N CYS A 200 -5.45 27.47 14.68
CA CYS A 200 -4.67 28.70 14.89
C CYS A 200 -4.52 29.58 13.64
N ARG A 201 -5.01 29.15 12.46
CA ARG A 201 -4.93 29.86 11.17
C ARG A 201 -3.52 30.15 10.66
N VAL A 202 -2.50 29.60 11.31
CA VAL A 202 -1.10 29.66 10.87
C VAL A 202 -0.94 28.87 9.57
N ALA A 203 -0.15 29.41 8.63
CA ALA A 203 0.19 28.73 7.39
C ALA A 203 0.94 27.42 7.68
N ILE A 204 0.68 26.39 6.88
CA ILE A 204 1.29 25.07 7.05
C ILE A 204 2.56 25.02 6.20
N ASP A 205 3.70 24.98 6.85
CA ASP A 205 5.00 24.88 6.17
C ASP A 205 5.37 23.41 5.89
N SER A 206 5.08 22.54 6.86
CA SER A 206 5.30 21.10 6.73
C SER A 206 4.28 20.29 7.53
N ILE A 207 4.15 19.04 7.13
CA ILE A 207 3.16 18.10 7.63
C ILE A 207 3.92 16.86 8.12
N VAL A 208 3.73 16.48 9.38
CA VAL A 208 4.40 15.35 10.03
C VAL A 208 3.37 14.26 10.33
N SER A 209 3.62 13.04 9.87
CA SER A 209 2.67 11.92 10.01
C SER A 209 2.84 11.18 11.33
N PHE A 210 1.80 10.46 11.76
CA PHE A 210 1.76 9.74 13.04
C PHE A 210 2.93 8.77 13.23
N ASN A 211 3.33 8.07 12.16
CA ASN A 211 4.45 7.14 12.19
C ASN A 211 5.78 7.83 12.52
N GLU A 212 5.98 9.06 12.04
CA GLU A 212 7.20 9.83 12.32
C GLU A 212 7.23 10.27 13.80
N LEU A 213 6.08 10.65 14.36
CA LEU A 213 5.91 10.97 15.78
C LEU A 213 6.10 9.74 16.71
N CYS A 214 5.95 8.52 16.17
CA CYS A 214 6.05 7.26 16.92
C CYS A 214 7.46 6.65 16.93
N CYS A 215 8.36 7.10 16.05
CA CYS A 215 9.64 6.44 15.80
C CYS A 215 10.88 7.26 16.21
N GLY A 216 10.73 8.51 16.67
CA GLY A 216 11.85 9.32 17.16
C GLY A 216 12.93 9.63 16.12
N ASN A 217 12.63 9.43 14.84
CA ASN A 217 13.50 9.87 13.76
C ASN A 217 13.35 11.38 13.63
N ASN A 218 14.42 12.11 13.93
CA ASN A 218 14.56 13.55 13.65
C ASN A 218 14.89 13.83 12.17
N ASP A 219 14.81 12.82 11.30
CA ASP A 219 14.96 13.02 9.87
C ASP A 219 13.64 13.54 9.34
N SER A 220 13.58 14.87 9.17
CA SER A 220 12.51 15.57 8.49
C SER A 220 12.33 15.00 7.08
N VAL A 221 11.52 13.96 6.94
CA VAL A 221 11.02 13.53 5.65
C VAL A 221 9.94 14.52 5.31
N SER A 222 10.32 15.55 4.55
CA SER A 222 9.36 16.39 3.87
C SER A 222 8.54 15.49 2.96
N ILE A 223 7.32 15.13 3.37
CA ILE A 223 6.29 14.71 2.42
C ILE A 223 5.88 15.98 1.67
N LYS A 224 6.78 16.46 0.80
CA LYS A 224 6.31 16.99 -0.47
C LYS A 224 5.83 15.76 -1.20
N SER A 225 4.56 15.79 -1.59
CA SER A 225 4.01 14.91 -2.59
C SER A 225 4.94 14.89 -3.81
N GLU A 226 5.88 13.94 -3.86
CA GLU A 226 6.61 13.65 -5.07
C GLU A 226 5.65 12.89 -5.98
N THR A 227 5.18 13.62 -6.98
CA THR A 227 4.86 13.10 -8.31
C THR A 227 5.81 11.96 -8.70
N PRO A 228 5.35 10.90 -9.39
CA PRO A 228 6.15 9.72 -9.68
C PRO A 228 7.46 10.08 -10.39
N THR A 229 8.57 9.65 -9.81
CA THR A 229 9.92 9.81 -10.34
C THR A 229 10.11 8.92 -11.56
N THR A 230 10.48 9.57 -12.67
CA THR A 230 11.06 8.97 -13.87
C THR A 230 12.40 8.29 -13.53
N PRO A 231 12.65 7.03 -13.93
CA PRO A 231 14.01 6.54 -14.05
C PRO A 231 14.65 7.08 -15.34
N THR A 232 15.93 7.40 -15.21
CA THR A 232 16.89 7.87 -16.23
C THR A 232 16.81 7.12 -17.57
N PRO A 233 17.01 7.79 -18.71
CA PRO A 233 16.63 7.27 -20.02
C PRO A 233 17.65 6.27 -20.55
N THR A 234 17.21 5.02 -20.73
CA THR A 234 17.74 4.15 -21.78
C THR A 234 17.07 4.52 -23.11
N PRO A 235 17.79 4.71 -24.21
CA PRO A 235 17.20 5.27 -25.42
C PRO A 235 16.47 4.16 -26.19
N SER A 236 15.14 4.15 -26.14
CA SER A 236 14.29 3.78 -27.30
C SER A 236 12.79 3.85 -26.98
N ASN A 237 12.10 4.78 -27.67
CA ASN A 237 10.65 4.87 -27.94
C ASN A 237 9.75 5.88 -27.16
N ASP A 238 10.30 6.74 -26.30
CA ASP A 238 9.50 7.58 -25.37
C ASP A 238 8.70 8.77 -25.95
N VAL A 239 8.85 9.12 -27.23
CA VAL A 239 8.21 10.35 -27.76
C VAL A 239 6.69 10.18 -27.89
N SER A 240 6.23 8.97 -28.22
CA SER A 240 4.80 8.68 -28.43
C SER A 240 4.01 8.66 -27.12
N ASP A 241 4.59 8.09 -26.05
CA ASP A 241 3.94 7.94 -24.76
C ASP A 241 3.92 9.27 -23.98
N ALA A 242 4.96 10.10 -24.10
CA ALA A 242 4.97 11.45 -23.54
C ALA A 242 3.89 12.35 -24.17
N ILE A 243 3.70 12.27 -25.49
CA ILE A 243 2.64 13.01 -26.19
C ILE A 243 1.25 12.49 -25.80
N ALA A 244 1.09 11.17 -25.65
CA ALA A 244 -0.17 10.57 -25.21
C ALA A 244 -0.53 10.99 -23.77
N LEU A 245 0.45 11.00 -22.87
CA LEU A 245 0.26 11.43 -21.48
C LEU A 245 -0.09 12.91 -21.39
N ALA A 246 0.57 13.78 -22.16
CA ALA A 246 0.25 15.19 -22.22
C ALA A 246 -1.19 15.45 -22.72
N ARG A 247 -1.63 14.69 -23.75
CA ARG A 247 -3.00 14.78 -24.27
C ARG A 247 -4.04 14.33 -23.24
N LEU A 248 -3.79 13.23 -22.52
CA LEU A 248 -4.67 12.74 -21.45
C LEU A 248 -4.75 13.74 -20.29
N GLN A 249 -3.63 14.33 -19.88
CA GLN A 249 -3.61 15.37 -18.84
C GLN A 249 -4.39 16.61 -19.26
N GLN A 250 -4.26 17.05 -20.52
CA GLN A 250 -5.05 18.14 -21.07
C GLN A 250 -6.56 17.82 -21.06
N GLN A 251 -6.94 16.62 -21.51
CA GLN A 251 -8.34 16.20 -21.48
C GLN A 251 -8.93 16.18 -20.07
N LEU A 252 -8.17 15.70 -19.07
CA LEU A 252 -8.61 15.72 -17.67
C LEU A 252 -8.78 17.15 -17.14
N GLN A 253 -7.90 18.08 -17.54
CA GLN A 253 -8.00 19.48 -17.16
C GLN A 253 -9.24 20.16 -17.78
N GLU A 254 -9.50 19.92 -19.06
CA GLU A 254 -10.68 20.46 -19.76
C GLU A 254 -11.98 19.93 -19.15
N ILE A 255 -12.05 18.63 -18.82
CA ILE A 255 -13.21 18.03 -18.14
C ILE A 255 -13.39 18.66 -16.75
N ARG A 256 -12.29 18.86 -16.00
CA ARG A 256 -12.35 19.51 -14.69
C ARG A 256 -12.93 20.92 -14.78
N GLU A 257 -12.46 21.75 -15.72
CA GLU A 257 -12.97 23.13 -15.89
C GLU A 257 -14.44 23.17 -16.33
N GLN A 258 -14.90 22.16 -17.07
CA GLN A 258 -16.31 22.05 -17.47
C GLN A 258 -17.24 21.71 -16.31
N VAL A 259 -16.78 20.97 -15.29
CA VAL A 259 -17.65 20.52 -14.19
C VAL A 259 -17.47 21.31 -12.88
N HIS A 260 -16.33 22.00 -12.67
CA HIS A 260 -16.06 22.75 -11.44
C HIS A 260 -16.51 24.21 -11.50
N CYS A 261 -16.91 24.74 -10.36
CA CYS A 261 -17.38 26.12 -10.22
C CYS A 261 -16.25 27.11 -10.58
N PRO A 262 -16.47 28.04 -11.52
CA PRO A 262 -15.43 28.98 -11.97
C PRO A 262 -15.02 30.02 -10.91
N ILE A 263 -15.76 30.11 -9.80
CA ILE A 263 -15.47 31.05 -8.70
C ILE A 263 -14.51 30.42 -7.69
N CYS A 264 -14.79 29.20 -7.26
CA CYS A 264 -14.00 28.55 -6.20
C CYS A 264 -13.06 27.45 -6.69
N MET A 265 -13.23 26.96 -7.93
CA MET A 265 -12.49 25.84 -8.52
C MET A 265 -12.49 24.54 -7.72
N ASP A 266 -13.30 24.47 -6.66
CA ASP A 266 -13.28 23.41 -5.64
C ASP A 266 -14.56 22.56 -5.68
N ARG A 267 -15.73 23.22 -5.73
CA ARG A 267 -17.04 22.54 -5.80
C ARG A 267 -17.53 22.37 -7.23
N LEU A 268 -18.27 21.29 -7.48
CA LEU A 268 -18.96 21.06 -8.76
C LEU A 268 -20.06 22.10 -9.01
N LYS A 269 -20.36 22.34 -10.29
CA LYS A 269 -21.48 23.18 -10.73
C LYS A 269 -22.80 22.46 -10.42
N ASN A 270 -23.49 22.89 -9.37
CA ASN A 270 -24.80 22.38 -8.97
C ASN A 270 -25.89 23.47 -8.94
N MET A 271 -25.61 24.64 -9.51
CA MET A 271 -26.55 25.75 -9.64
C MET A 271 -26.37 26.42 -11.01
N VAL A 272 -27.46 26.69 -11.71
CA VAL A 272 -27.47 27.37 -13.01
C VAL A 272 -28.34 28.63 -12.95
N PHE A 273 -27.82 29.74 -13.48
CA PHE A 273 -28.56 30.99 -13.61
C PHE A 273 -29.45 30.96 -14.86
N LEU A 274 -30.50 31.79 -14.92
CA LEU A 274 -31.35 31.92 -16.12
C LEU A 274 -30.59 32.37 -17.38
N CYS A 275 -29.37 32.90 -17.24
CA CYS A 275 -28.49 33.18 -18.38
C CYS A 275 -27.77 31.93 -18.96
N GLY A 276 -28.00 30.75 -18.37
CA GLY A 276 -27.44 29.46 -18.82
C GLY A 276 -26.09 29.08 -18.18
N HIS A 277 -25.49 29.96 -17.37
CA HIS A 277 -24.18 29.73 -16.76
C HIS A 277 -24.26 29.11 -15.38
N GLY A 278 -23.37 28.15 -15.10
CA GLY A 278 -23.38 27.35 -13.88
C GLY A 278 -22.24 27.64 -12.90
N VAL A 279 -22.56 27.63 -11.61
CA VAL A 279 -21.63 27.75 -10.48
C VAL A 279 -22.04 26.75 -9.38
N CYS A 280 -21.26 26.63 -8.29
CA CYS A 280 -21.72 25.92 -7.11
C CYS A 280 -22.67 26.80 -6.29
N GLN A 281 -23.63 26.19 -5.60
CA GLN A 281 -24.63 26.88 -4.78
C GLN A 281 -24.00 27.87 -3.79
N ASN A 282 -22.97 27.45 -3.04
CA ASN A 282 -22.29 28.31 -2.06
C ASN A 282 -21.69 29.59 -2.66
N CYS A 283 -21.25 29.54 -3.92
CA CYS A 283 -20.73 30.71 -4.61
C CYS A 283 -21.84 31.49 -5.31
N GLY A 284 -22.85 30.80 -5.86
CA GLY A 284 -24.02 31.40 -6.49
C GLY A 284 -24.83 32.28 -5.54
N ASP A 285 -24.96 31.88 -4.28
CA ASP A 285 -25.69 32.64 -3.25
C ASP A 285 -24.98 33.95 -2.84
N ARG A 286 -23.71 34.11 -3.20
CA ARG A 286 -22.87 35.28 -2.82
C ARG A 286 -22.62 36.25 -3.97
N VAL A 287 -23.13 35.96 -5.16
CA VAL A 287 -22.94 36.81 -6.35
C VAL A 287 -24.29 37.37 -6.80
N GLN A 288 -24.30 38.64 -7.19
CA GLN A 288 -25.50 39.32 -7.71
C GLN A 288 -25.50 39.42 -9.24
N GLU A 289 -24.35 39.19 -9.86
CA GLU A 289 -24.17 39.14 -11.31
C GLU A 289 -23.48 37.84 -11.71
N CYS A 290 -23.83 37.33 -12.89
CA CYS A 290 -23.21 36.12 -13.42
C CYS A 290 -21.71 36.37 -13.68
N PRO A 291 -20.79 35.56 -13.13
CA PRO A 291 -19.35 35.75 -13.31
C PRO A 291 -18.87 35.51 -14.76
N ILE A 292 -19.68 34.86 -15.60
CA ILE A 292 -19.32 34.52 -16.98
C ILE A 292 -19.82 35.59 -17.95
N CYS A 293 -21.07 36.04 -17.83
CA CYS A 293 -21.69 36.97 -18.77
C CYS A 293 -22.11 38.32 -18.19
N ARG A 294 -21.83 38.56 -16.90
CA ARG A 294 -22.10 39.82 -16.17
C ARG A 294 -23.56 40.30 -16.21
N LYS A 295 -24.51 39.39 -16.47
CA LYS A 295 -25.95 39.67 -16.40
C LYS A 295 -26.41 39.61 -14.94
N PRO A 296 -27.34 40.48 -14.49
CA PRO A 296 -27.90 40.42 -13.15
C PRO A 296 -28.63 39.09 -12.92
N ILE A 297 -28.53 38.55 -11.72
CA ILE A 297 -29.12 37.26 -11.36
C ILE A 297 -30.53 37.49 -10.81
N GLU A 298 -31.55 37.19 -11.62
CA GLU A 298 -32.96 37.28 -11.18
C GLU A 298 -33.43 36.01 -10.48
N LYS A 299 -33.08 34.84 -11.02
CA LYS A 299 -33.41 33.52 -10.47
C LYS A 299 -32.31 32.52 -10.81
N SER A 300 -32.16 31.51 -9.95
CA SER A 300 -31.23 30.40 -10.10
C SER A 300 -31.95 29.07 -9.85
N ILE A 301 -31.49 28.02 -10.53
CA ILE A 301 -32.02 26.66 -10.44
C ILE A 301 -30.92 25.78 -9.84
N ILE A 302 -31.25 25.07 -8.77
CA ILE A 302 -30.35 24.07 -8.17
C ILE A 302 -30.54 22.76 -8.94
N LEU A 303 -29.44 22.21 -9.45
CA LEU A 303 -29.41 20.92 -10.10
C LEU A 303 -29.20 19.85 -9.02
N TYR A 304 -30.20 19.01 -8.80
CA TYR A 304 -30.06 17.80 -8.00
C TYR A 304 -29.69 16.67 -8.94
N THR A 305 -28.42 16.27 -8.91
CA THR A 305 -27.88 15.10 -9.63
C THR A 305 -27.18 14.21 -8.64
#